data_AF-A0A931RSQ3-F1
#
_entry.id   AF-A0A931RSQ3-F1
#
_cell.length_a   1.000
_cell.length_b   1.000
_cell.length_c   1.000
_cell.angle_alpha   90.00
_cell.angle_beta   90.00
_cell.angle_gamma   90.00
#
_symmetry.space_group_name_H-M   'P 1'
#
loop_
_entity.id
_entity.type
_entity.pdbx_description
1 polymer ?
#
loop_
_entity_poly.entity_id
_entity_poly.type
_entity_poly.pdbx_seq_one_letter_code
_entity_poly.pdbx_strand_id
1 'polypeptide(L)'
;MTKNTKRLFFYVAVAVFLILSYIIILYAQGYKYSFSDSRFQRTGAISMKVNVGAKIFLDDEIQGDTSFFGSSYSIDRLLPGNYKLTVKKDGYSSWQKKVTVEGGFVADFPEIMILPEDGEEEQKLFEEVNILFKELAPFPILKSELTPLDSLKKTSSPTTLDEG
;
A
#
# COMPACT_ATOMS: atom_id res chain seq x y z
N MET A 1 30.42 -31.45 50.13
CA MET A 1 29.28 -31.20 49.22
C MET A 1 28.37 -32.42 49.25
N THR A 2 27.20 -32.34 49.89
CA THR A 2 26.30 -33.48 50.07
C THR A 2 25.64 -33.83 48.72
N LYS A 3 25.41 -35.12 48.44
CA LYS A 3 24.88 -35.63 47.16
C LYS A 3 23.57 -34.93 46.73
N ASN A 4 22.82 -34.42 47.71
CA ASN A 4 21.55 -33.72 47.52
C ASN A 4 21.73 -32.29 46.97
N THR A 5 22.77 -31.56 47.39
CA THR A 5 23.06 -30.22 46.86
C THR A 5 23.45 -30.26 45.38
N LYS A 6 24.20 -31.29 44.95
CA LYS A 6 24.55 -31.50 43.53
C LYS A 6 23.31 -31.78 42.67
N ARG A 7 22.38 -32.60 43.18
CA ARG A 7 21.09 -32.86 42.51
C ARG A 7 20.23 -31.60 42.43
N LEU A 8 20.21 -30.78 43.48
CA LEU A 8 19.49 -29.50 43.49
C LEU A 8 20.02 -28.54 42.40
N PHE A 9 21.34 -28.33 42.33
CA PHE A 9 21.93 -27.49 41.29
C PHE A 9 21.62 -27.99 39.88
N PHE A 10 21.62 -29.32 39.68
CA PHE A 10 21.25 -29.91 38.40
C PHE A 10 19.80 -29.60 38.01
N TYR A 11 18.84 -29.79 38.93
CA TYR A 11 17.44 -29.47 38.65
C TYR A 11 17.18 -27.98 38.44
N VAL A 12 17.86 -27.11 39.20
CA VAL A 12 17.77 -25.65 38.99
C VAL A 12 18.31 -25.27 37.61
N ALA A 13 19.46 -25.83 37.20
CA ALA A 13 20.02 -25.58 35.87
C ALA A 13 19.08 -26.05 34.76
N VAL A 14 18.46 -27.23 34.91
CA VAL A 14 17.46 -27.74 33.95
C VAL A 14 16.23 -26.83 33.91
N ALA A 15 15.71 -26.41 35.07
CA ALA A 15 14.56 -25.51 35.13
C ALA A 15 14.84 -24.15 34.47
N VAL A 16 16.00 -23.56 34.77
CA VAL A 16 16.46 -22.30 34.16
C VAL A 16 16.60 -22.47 32.65
N PHE A 17 17.19 -23.58 32.18
CA PHE A 17 17.30 -23.87 30.75
C PHE A 17 15.93 -23.96 30.06
N LEU A 18 14.96 -24.62 30.68
CA LEU A 18 13.59 -24.71 30.13
C LEU A 18 12.91 -23.34 30.07
N ILE A 19 13.09 -22.49 31.10
CA ILE A 19 12.54 -21.13 31.13
C ILE A 19 13.18 -20.27 30.03
N LEU A 20 14.50 -20.27 29.93
CA LEU A 20 15.23 -19.54 28.88
C LEU A 20 14.82 -20.02 27.48
N SER A 21 14.73 -21.34 27.28
CA SER A 21 14.28 -21.93 26.02
C SER A 21 12.88 -21.43 25.65
N TYR A 22 11.94 -21.44 26.61
CA TYR A 22 10.59 -20.93 26.39
C TYR A 22 10.58 -19.43 26.01
N ILE A 23 11.38 -18.60 26.68
CA ILE A 23 11.51 -17.17 26.38
C ILE A 23 12.08 -16.96 24.96
N ILE A 24 13.09 -17.74 24.57
CA ILE A 24 13.69 -17.66 23.22
C ILE A 24 12.67 -18.07 22.15
N ILE A 25 11.85 -19.09 22.42
CA ILE A 25 10.77 -19.51 21.50
C ILE A 25 9.74 -18.40 21.33
N LEU A 26 9.30 -17.76 22.43
CA LEU A 26 8.37 -16.61 22.36
C LEU A 26 8.98 -15.44 21.57
N TYR A 27 10.26 -15.16 21.77
CA TYR A 27 10.98 -14.14 21.01
C TYR A 27 11.02 -14.49 19.51
N ALA A 28 11.31 -15.74 19.16
CA ALA A 28 11.35 -16.22 17.78
C ALA A 28 9.97 -16.19 17.11
N GLN A 29 8.88 -16.40 17.87
CA GLN A 29 7.50 -16.26 17.41
C GLN A 29 7.06 -14.80 17.18
N GLY A 30 7.95 -13.82 17.42
CA GLY A 30 7.64 -12.41 17.21
C GLY A 30 6.71 -11.84 18.29
N TYR A 31 6.70 -12.39 19.51
CA TYR A 31 6.05 -11.69 20.61
C TYR A 31 6.91 -10.51 21.03
N LYS A 32 6.34 -9.30 20.98
CA LYS A 32 6.94 -8.11 21.61
C LYS A 32 6.10 -7.71 22.81
N TYR A 33 6.81 -7.25 23.84
CA TYR A 33 6.17 -6.65 24.99
C TYR A 33 5.76 -5.22 24.64
N SER A 34 4.45 -4.94 24.62
CA SER A 34 3.95 -3.57 24.46
C SER A 34 3.93 -2.90 25.83
N PHE A 35 4.77 -1.89 26.02
CA PHE A 35 4.79 -1.08 27.25
C PHE A 35 3.50 -0.26 27.42
N SER A 36 2.81 0.07 26.33
CA SER A 36 1.56 0.83 26.38
C SER A 36 0.41 0.04 27.02
N ASP A 37 0.30 -1.25 26.71
CA ASP A 37 -0.80 -2.10 27.19
C ASP A 37 -0.39 -3.09 28.30
N SER A 38 0.89 -3.12 28.67
CA SER A 38 1.45 -4.10 29.62
C SER A 38 1.11 -5.56 29.28
N ARG A 39 0.92 -5.85 27.98
CA ARG A 39 0.56 -7.19 27.48
C ARG A 39 1.51 -7.63 26.37
N PHE A 40 1.71 -8.95 26.30
CA PHE A 40 2.38 -9.58 25.17
C PHE A 40 1.45 -9.54 23.96
N GLN A 41 1.86 -8.83 22.92
CA GLN A 41 1.13 -8.77 21.67
C GLN A 41 1.92 -9.46 20.57
N ARG A 42 1.20 -10.14 19.68
CA ARG A 42 1.80 -10.66 18.44
C ARG A 42 2.18 -9.48 17.57
N THR A 43 3.38 -9.50 17.00
CA THR A 43 3.75 -8.49 16.01
C THR A 43 3.05 -8.72 14.69
N GLY A 44 2.84 -7.65 13.94
CA GLY A 44 2.53 -7.71 12.51
C GLY A 44 3.77 -7.51 11.66
N ALA A 45 3.57 -7.58 10.34
CA ALA A 45 4.56 -7.17 9.35
C ALA A 45 3.90 -6.30 8.28
N ILE A 46 4.69 -5.49 7.59
CA ILE A 46 4.26 -4.74 6.42
C ILE A 46 5.15 -5.18 5.27
N SER A 47 4.53 -5.75 4.24
CA SER A 47 5.18 -6.08 2.97
C SER A 47 4.79 -5.04 1.94
N MET A 48 5.75 -4.54 1.16
CA MET A 48 5.46 -3.62 0.09
C MET A 48 6.37 -3.85 -1.11
N LYS A 49 5.83 -3.59 -2.29
CA LYS A 49 6.59 -3.61 -3.54
C LYS A 49 6.38 -2.31 -4.30
N VAL A 50 7.49 -1.65 -4.57
CA VAL A 50 7.57 -0.38 -5.30
C VAL A 50 7.98 -0.68 -6.75
N ASN A 51 7.68 0.20 -7.70
CA ASN A 51 8.16 0.07 -9.09
C ASN A 51 9.66 0.34 -9.24
N VAL A 52 10.27 1.11 -8.33
CA VAL A 52 11.69 1.52 -8.38
C VAL A 52 12.34 1.42 -7.01
N GLY A 53 13.68 1.38 -6.97
CA GLY A 53 14.43 1.47 -5.71
C GLY A 53 14.22 2.82 -5.03
N ALA A 54 13.54 2.83 -3.88
CA ALA A 54 13.13 4.02 -3.15
C ALA A 54 13.44 3.87 -1.66
N LYS A 55 13.52 5.00 -0.95
CA LYS A 55 13.71 5.05 0.50
C LYS A 55 12.38 4.90 1.20
N ILE A 56 12.34 4.03 2.21
CA ILE A 56 11.14 3.73 2.97
C ILE A 56 11.26 4.33 4.37
N PHE A 57 10.24 5.10 4.72
CA PHE A 57 10.09 5.75 6.00
C PHE A 57 8.84 5.21 6.70
N LEU A 58 9.00 4.85 7.96
CA LEU A 58 7.90 4.45 8.85
C LEU A 58 7.87 5.43 10.01
N ASP A 59 6.76 6.17 10.18
CA ASP A 59 6.63 7.22 11.20
C ASP A 59 7.78 8.24 11.20
N ASP A 60 8.21 8.64 10.00
CA ASP A 60 9.33 9.56 9.74
C ASP A 60 10.73 8.98 10.07
N GLU A 61 10.83 7.72 10.50
CA GLU A 61 12.09 7.00 10.71
C GLU A 61 12.48 6.20 9.46
N ILE A 62 13.75 6.29 9.05
CA ILE A 62 14.30 5.55 7.92
C ILE A 62 14.40 4.07 8.30
N GLN A 63 13.64 3.21 7.63
CA GLN A 63 13.74 1.76 7.80
C GLN A 63 14.83 1.17 6.89
N GLY A 64 14.94 1.70 5.67
CA GLY A 64 15.94 1.30 4.70
C GLY A 64 15.53 1.65 3.28
N ASP A 65 16.30 1.11 2.34
CA ASP A 65 16.12 1.34 0.91
C ASP A 65 15.69 0.05 0.21
N THR A 66 14.73 0.17 -0.69
CA THR A 66 14.35 -0.93 -1.58
C THR A 66 15.48 -1.17 -2.58
N SER A 67 16.00 -2.39 -2.63
CA SER A 67 17.11 -2.73 -3.53
C SER A 67 16.70 -2.63 -5.00
N PHE A 68 17.60 -2.17 -5.87
CA PHE A 68 17.33 -2.00 -7.31
C PHE A 68 16.92 -3.31 -8.01
N PHE A 69 17.44 -4.46 -7.54
CA PHE A 69 17.14 -5.78 -8.10
C PHE A 69 15.88 -6.44 -7.53
N GLY A 70 15.41 -5.94 -6.39
CA GLY A 70 14.28 -6.49 -5.68
C GLY A 70 13.48 -5.32 -5.17
N SER A 71 12.51 -4.88 -5.96
CA SER A 71 11.68 -3.72 -5.67
C SER A 71 10.69 -3.96 -4.51
N SER A 72 10.95 -4.97 -3.68
CA SER A 72 10.15 -5.40 -2.52
C SER A 72 10.92 -5.16 -1.23
N TYR A 73 10.21 -4.71 -0.20
CA TYR A 73 10.73 -4.48 1.14
C TYR A 73 9.69 -4.94 2.17
N SER A 74 10.13 -5.65 3.19
CA SER A 74 9.29 -6.10 4.30
C SER A 74 9.82 -5.56 5.62
N ILE A 75 8.94 -4.96 6.41
CA ILE A 75 9.20 -4.52 7.77
C ILE A 75 8.51 -5.49 8.72
N ASP A 76 9.31 -6.30 9.41
CA ASP A 76 8.81 -7.30 10.34
C ASP A 76 8.81 -6.78 11.78
N ARG A 77 8.11 -7.49 12.68
CA ARG A 77 8.13 -7.27 14.14
C ARG A 77 7.59 -5.91 14.57
N LEU A 78 6.61 -5.39 13.82
CA LEU A 78 5.88 -4.18 14.16
C LEU A 78 4.84 -4.46 15.24
N LEU A 79 4.72 -3.56 16.20
CA LEU A 79 3.66 -3.67 17.21
C LEU A 79 2.31 -3.34 16.55
N PRO A 80 1.19 -3.88 17.05
CA PRO A 80 -0.11 -3.46 16.54
C PRO A 80 -0.33 -1.97 16.80
N GLY A 81 -0.75 -1.23 15.77
CA GLY A 81 -0.84 0.22 15.84
C GLY A 81 -1.06 0.88 14.49
N ASN A 82 -1.19 2.20 14.50
CA ASN A 82 -1.30 3.00 13.29
C ASN A 82 0.07 3.56 12.93
N TYR A 83 0.52 3.25 11.73
CA TYR A 83 1.81 3.70 11.20
C TYR A 83 1.59 4.56 9.97
N LYS A 84 2.43 5.59 9.82
CA LYS A 84 2.53 6.40 8.61
C LYS A 84 3.64 5.84 7.75
N LEU A 85 3.25 5.20 6.65
CA LEU A 85 4.18 4.70 5.66
C LEU A 85 4.43 5.77 4.61
N THR A 86 5.70 6.06 4.32
CA THR A 86 6.11 7.05 3.34
C THR A 86 7.23 6.49 2.46
N VAL A 87 7.07 6.59 1.16
CA VAL A 87 8.04 6.14 0.15
C VAL A 87 8.51 7.36 -0.63
N LYS A 88 9.83 7.57 -0.67
CA LYS A 88 10.44 8.72 -1.34
C LYS A 88 11.65 8.31 -2.16
N LYS A 89 11.83 8.95 -3.29
CA LYS A 89 13.01 8.82 -4.14
C LYS A 89 13.29 10.17 -4.78
N ASP A 90 14.56 10.53 -4.91
CA ASP A 90 14.96 11.79 -5.54
C ASP A 90 14.54 11.79 -7.02
N GLY A 91 13.87 12.85 -7.47
CA GLY A 91 13.33 12.98 -8.83
C GLY A 91 12.00 12.24 -9.08
N TYR A 92 11.36 11.70 -8.03
CA TYR A 92 10.05 11.04 -8.11
C TYR A 92 9.07 11.60 -7.08
N SER A 93 7.78 11.48 -7.37
CA SER A 93 6.70 11.82 -6.46
C SER A 93 6.76 11.01 -5.16
N SER A 94 6.48 11.67 -4.03
CA SER A 94 6.38 10.99 -2.73
C SER A 94 5.03 10.32 -2.55
N TRP A 95 5.02 9.06 -2.15
CA TRP A 95 3.80 8.34 -1.78
C TRP A 95 3.70 8.20 -0.26
N GLN A 96 2.51 8.46 0.29
CA GLN A 96 2.26 8.38 1.73
C GLN A 96 0.90 7.73 2.00
N LYS A 97 0.87 6.79 2.93
CA LYS A 97 -0.37 6.12 3.37
C LYS A 97 -0.34 5.83 4.86
N LYS A 98 -1.49 5.99 5.51
CA LYS A 98 -1.70 5.52 6.89
C LYS A 98 -2.12 4.06 6.84
N VAL A 99 -1.40 3.21 7.56
CA VAL A 99 -1.62 1.76 7.61
C VAL A 99 -1.87 1.36 9.06
N THR A 100 -2.95 0.60 9.28
CA THR A 100 -3.23 -0.02 10.57
C THR A 100 -2.66 -1.42 10.55
N VAL A 101 -1.73 -1.70 11.46
CA VAL A 101 -1.10 -3.02 11.62
C VAL A 101 -1.81 -3.74 12.76
N GLU A 102 -2.32 -4.93 12.48
CA GLU A 102 -2.91 -5.83 13.46
C GLU A 102 -1.94 -6.94 13.83
N GLY A 103 -2.02 -7.41 15.08
CA GLY A 103 -1.11 -8.43 15.58
C GLY A 103 -1.32 -9.78 14.89
N GLY A 104 -0.25 -10.34 14.33
CA GLY A 104 -0.29 -11.59 13.58
C GLY A 104 -0.75 -11.49 12.13
N PHE A 105 -1.03 -10.27 11.65
CA PHE A 105 -1.36 -10.01 10.24
C PHE A 105 -0.20 -9.34 9.51
N VAL A 106 -0.16 -9.56 8.19
CA VAL A 106 0.76 -8.88 7.29
C VAL A 106 -0.05 -7.93 6.42
N ALA A 107 0.27 -6.63 6.51
CA ALA A 107 -0.29 -5.63 5.60
C ALA A 107 0.53 -5.65 4.32
N ASP A 108 -0.06 -6.16 3.24
CA ASP A 108 0.63 -6.30 1.94
C ASP A 108 0.23 -5.18 0.96
N PHE A 109 1.23 -4.57 0.34
CA PHE A 109 1.10 -3.52 -0.68
C PHE A 109 1.87 -3.93 -1.94
N PRO A 110 1.27 -4.75 -2.80
CA PRO A 110 1.99 -5.40 -3.90
C PRO A 110 2.33 -4.47 -5.06
N GLU A 111 1.73 -3.29 -5.15
CA GLU A 111 1.93 -2.36 -6.28
C GLU A 111 1.85 -0.91 -5.81
N ILE A 112 2.99 -0.38 -5.36
CA ILE A 112 3.19 1.04 -5.09
C ILE A 112 3.88 1.65 -6.29
N MET A 113 3.15 2.48 -7.02
CA MET A 113 3.66 3.19 -8.19
C MET A 113 3.98 4.64 -7.81
N ILE A 114 5.25 5.00 -7.89
CA ILE A 114 5.71 6.39 -7.83
C ILE A 114 6.12 6.85 -9.21
N LEU A 115 5.71 8.07 -9.56
CA LEU A 115 5.93 8.68 -10.87
C LEU A 115 7.18 9.56 -10.82
N PRO A 116 8.01 9.58 -11.88
CA PRO A 116 9.06 10.58 -12.01
C PRO A 116 8.43 11.99 -12.09
N GLU A 117 8.99 12.95 -11.36
CA GLU A 117 8.50 14.34 -11.29
C GLU A 117 9.30 15.29 -12.20
N ASP A 118 10.50 14.89 -12.62
CA ASP A 118 11.32 15.66 -13.58
C ASP A 118 12.34 14.73 -14.28
N GLY A 119 12.42 14.76 -15.63
CA GLY A 119 13.49 14.07 -16.40
C GLY A 119 13.06 13.35 -17.69
N GLU A 120 14.03 12.69 -18.37
CA GLU A 120 13.84 11.97 -19.66
C GLU A 120 12.81 10.81 -19.59
N GLU A 121 12.55 10.28 -18.40
CA GLU A 121 11.59 9.18 -18.16
C GLU A 121 10.13 9.66 -18.20
N GLU A 122 9.87 10.92 -17.86
CA GLU A 122 8.53 11.52 -17.93
C GLU A 122 8.04 11.57 -19.38
N GLN A 123 8.90 11.99 -20.31
CA GLN A 123 8.57 12.08 -21.74
C GLN A 123 8.25 10.71 -22.33
N LYS A 124 9.02 9.67 -21.96
CA LYS A 124 8.76 8.29 -22.39
C LYS A 124 7.46 7.73 -21.83
N LEU A 125 7.14 8.00 -20.56
CA LEU A 125 5.87 7.59 -19.95
C LEU A 125 4.68 8.28 -20.64
N PHE A 126 4.74 9.59 -20.89
CA PHE A 126 3.68 10.29 -21.62
C PHE A 126 3.54 9.80 -23.06
N GLU A 127 4.64 9.44 -23.72
CA GLU A 127 4.61 8.89 -25.07
C GLU A 127 3.97 7.49 -25.10
N GLU A 128 4.34 6.59 -24.19
CA GLU A 128 3.70 5.26 -24.04
C GLU A 128 2.21 5.35 -23.69
N VAL A 129 1.85 6.23 -22.75
CA VAL A 129 0.45 6.48 -22.39
C VAL A 129 -0.33 7.01 -23.59
N ASN A 130 0.22 7.98 -24.33
CA ASN A 130 -0.42 8.53 -25.51
C ASN A 130 -0.61 7.47 -26.62
N ILE A 131 0.34 6.53 -26.77
CA ILE A 131 0.19 5.40 -27.71
C ILE A 131 -0.94 4.46 -27.28
N LEU A 132 -1.00 4.08 -26.00
CA LEU A 132 -2.08 3.24 -25.44
C LEU A 132 -3.47 3.87 -25.64
N PHE A 133 -3.60 5.17 -25.39
CA PHE A 133 -4.86 5.89 -25.57
C PHE A 133 -5.18 6.21 -27.04
N LYS A 134 -4.19 6.21 -27.93
CA LYS A 134 -4.42 6.36 -29.38
C LYS A 134 -4.94 5.08 -30.04
N GLU A 135 -4.59 3.92 -29.47
CA GLU A 135 -5.05 2.61 -29.94
C GLU A 135 -6.46 2.25 -29.44
N LEU A 136 -6.85 2.79 -28.28
CA LEU A 136 -8.25 2.92 -27.89
C LEU A 136 -8.88 4.02 -28.76
N ALA A 137 -9.46 3.63 -29.90
CA ALA A 137 -10.08 4.51 -30.89
C ALA A 137 -10.73 5.78 -30.29
N PRO A 138 -10.71 6.93 -31.00
CA PRO A 138 -11.38 8.13 -30.52
C PRO A 138 -12.81 7.77 -30.12
N PHE A 139 -13.19 8.11 -28.89
CA PHE A 139 -14.58 8.00 -28.46
C PHE A 139 -15.44 8.53 -29.61
N PRO A 140 -16.43 7.77 -30.10
CA PRO A 140 -17.29 8.27 -31.15
C PRO A 140 -17.84 9.60 -30.65
N ILE A 141 -17.39 10.69 -31.27
CA ILE A 141 -18.02 11.98 -31.08
C ILE A 141 -19.42 11.72 -31.60
N LEU A 142 -20.39 11.55 -30.69
CA LEU A 142 -21.79 11.71 -31.01
C LEU A 142 -21.85 13.07 -31.69
N LYS A 143 -21.93 13.08 -33.03
CA LYS A 143 -22.33 14.26 -33.77
C LYS A 143 -23.66 14.63 -33.13
N SER A 144 -23.65 15.66 -32.29
CA SER A 144 -24.86 16.40 -31.98
C SER A 144 -25.25 16.99 -33.33
N GLU A 145 -25.98 16.21 -34.11
CA GLU A 145 -26.67 16.68 -35.29
C GLU A 145 -27.70 17.66 -34.76
N LEU A 146 -27.25 18.90 -34.58
CA LEU A 146 -28.08 20.07 -34.40
C LEU A 146 -28.90 20.13 -35.68
N THR A 147 -30.05 19.46 -35.67
CA THR A 147 -31.06 19.58 -36.70
C THR A 147 -31.34 21.08 -36.82
N PRO A 148 -31.11 21.69 -38.00
CA PRO A 148 -31.39 23.09 -38.18
C PRO A 148 -32.87 23.34 -37.82
N LEU A 149 -33.11 24.32 -36.96
CA LEU A 149 -34.42 24.73 -36.46
C LEU A 149 -35.26 25.43 -37.56
N ASP A 150 -35.11 24.98 -38.81
CA ASP A 150 -35.62 25.61 -40.03
C ASP A 150 -36.77 24.81 -40.66
N SER A 151 -37.22 23.71 -40.04
CA SER A 151 -38.38 22.93 -40.50
C SER A 151 -39.72 23.41 -39.94
N LEU A 152 -39.76 24.47 -39.13
CA LEU A 152 -41.00 25.07 -38.63
C LEU A 152 -41.41 26.33 -39.40
N LYS A 153 -41.45 26.28 -40.75
CA LYS A 153 -42.21 27.30 -41.50
C LYS A 153 -42.76 26.82 -42.84
N LYS A 154 -44.04 26.41 -42.80
CA LYS A 154 -45.08 26.23 -43.86
C LYS A 154 -45.68 24.83 -43.69
N THR A 155 -46.97 24.59 -43.46
CA THR A 155 -48.24 25.18 -43.92
C THR A 155 -49.29 24.51 -43.00
N SER A 156 -50.32 25.14 -42.44
CA SER A 156 -51.54 25.53 -43.15
C SER A 156 -52.48 26.33 -42.22
N SER A 157 -52.98 27.44 -42.74
CA SER A 157 -54.23 28.06 -42.30
C SER A 157 -55.39 27.06 -42.42
N PRO A 158 -56.38 27.06 -41.50
CA PRO A 158 -57.66 26.43 -41.76
C PRO A 158 -58.53 27.36 -42.61
N THR A 159 -59.04 26.78 -43.69
CA THR A 159 -60.08 27.25 -44.60
C THR A 159 -61.32 27.74 -43.86
N THR A 160 -61.81 28.92 -44.23
CA THR A 160 -63.17 29.42 -43.96
C THR A 160 -64.17 28.82 -44.96
N LEU A 161 -65.21 28.13 -44.47
CA LEU A 161 -66.55 27.95 -45.07
C LEU A 161 -67.48 27.61 -43.87
N ASP A 162 -68.24 28.56 -43.33
CA ASP A 162 -69.58 29.03 -43.74
C ASP A 162 -70.75 28.24 -43.12
N GLU A 163 -71.61 29.02 -42.46
CA GLU A 163 -73.06 28.91 -42.19
C GLU A 163 -73.65 27.75 -41.35
N GLY A 164 -74.53 28.16 -40.42
CA GLY A 164 -75.40 27.33 -39.58
C GLY A 164 -75.90 28.07 -38.36
#